data_AF-M0ZVW3-F1
#
_entry.id   AF-M0ZVW3-F1
#
_cell.length_a   1.000
_cell.length_b   1.000
_cell.length_c   1.000
_cell.angle_alpha   90.00
_cell.angle_beta   90.00
_cell.angle_gamma   90.00
#
_symmetry.space_group_name_H-M   'P 1'
#
loop_
_entity.id
_entity.type
_entity.pdbx_description
1 polymer ?
#
loop_
_entity_poly.entity_id
_entity_poly.type
_entity_poly.pdbx_seq_one_letter_code
_entity_poly.pdbx_strand_id
1 'polypeptide(L)' 'MDRSSRIKSTYDVLLDSASDGPDLLSEELSVLRNMNLAVNEERYNDAAMWKDKLMRLREFKT' A
#
# COMPACT_ATOMS: atom_id res chain seq x y z
N MET A 1 -18.79 49.03 15.54
CA MET A 1 -18.32 47.85 16.30
C MET A 1 -18.33 46.69 15.33
N ASP A 2 -17.17 46.25 14.85
CA ASP A 2 -17.06 45.06 14.01
C ASP A 2 -16.47 43.92 14.84
N ARG A 3 -17.32 42.97 15.20
CA ARG A 3 -16.97 41.70 15.84
C ARG A 3 -17.38 40.60 14.86
N SER A 4 -16.54 40.32 13.88
CA SER A 4 -16.67 39.14 13.02
C SER A 4 -15.37 38.37 13.08
N SER A 5 -15.19 37.59 14.16
CA SER A 5 -15.05 36.12 14.08
C SER A 5 -13.90 35.70 13.17
N ARG A 6 -12.67 35.55 13.68
CA ARG A 6 -12.11 34.25 14.15
C ARG A 6 -12.54 33.05 13.28
N ILE A 7 -11.56 32.18 12.99
CA ILE A 7 -11.70 30.76 12.60
C ILE A 7 -11.89 30.56 11.08
N LYS A 8 -11.09 29.83 10.30
CA LYS A 8 -9.97 28.88 10.44
C LYS A 8 -9.13 29.06 9.16
N SER A 9 -7.80 28.97 9.23
CA SER A 9 -7.03 28.55 8.05
C SER A 9 -7.60 27.20 7.66
N THR A 10 -8.38 27.15 6.58
CA THR A 10 -8.85 25.91 5.99
C THR A 10 -7.61 25.25 5.43
N TYR A 11 -6.86 24.56 6.29
CA TYR A 11 -5.91 23.56 5.84
C TYR A 11 -6.70 22.66 4.90
N ASP A 12 -6.21 22.48 3.70
CA ASP A 12 -6.82 21.58 2.74
C ASP A 12 -6.54 20.15 3.24
N VAL A 13 -7.36 19.71 4.20
CA VAL A 13 -7.24 18.41 4.92
C VAL A 13 -7.29 17.22 3.94
N LEU A 14 -7.64 17.47 2.68
CA LEU A 14 -7.56 16.52 1.59
C LEU A 14 -6.12 16.10 1.25
N LEU A 15 -5.10 16.89 1.59
CA LEU A 15 -3.69 16.56 1.32
C LEU A 15 -3.04 15.67 2.40
N ASP A 16 -3.53 15.75 3.64
CA ASP A 16 -3.07 14.90 4.78
C ASP A 16 -3.90 13.61 4.91
N SER A 17 -4.91 13.44 4.07
CA SER A 17 -5.60 12.18 3.93
C SER A 17 -4.67 11.22 3.20
N ALA A 18 -3.89 10.44 3.95
CA ALA A 18 -3.20 9.27 3.40
C ALA A 18 -4.19 8.52 2.52
N SER A 19 -3.80 8.17 1.30
CA SER A 19 -4.68 7.49 0.35
C SER A 19 -5.19 6.20 1.01
N ASP A 20 -6.36 6.27 1.66
CA ASP A 20 -6.97 5.22 2.49
C ASP A 20 -7.59 4.12 1.61
N GLY A 21 -7.00 3.93 0.43
CA GLY A 21 -7.30 2.84 -0.48
C GLY A 21 -6.36 1.68 -0.18
N PRO A 22 -6.76 0.44 -0.52
CA PRO A 22 -5.85 -0.70 -0.46
C PRO A 22 -4.65 -0.38 -1.35
N ASP A 23 -3.52 -0.07 -0.72
CA ASP A 23 -2.30 0.28 -1.43
C ASP A 23 -1.77 -0.99 -2.11
N LEU A 24 -2.03 -1.10 -3.41
CA LEU A 24 -1.52 -2.20 -4.24
C LEU A 24 0.01 -2.35 -4.09
N LEU A 25 0.73 -1.26 -3.84
CA LEU A 25 2.17 -1.29 -3.59
C LEU A 25 2.49 -1.96 -2.25
N SER A 26 1.74 -1.67 -1.20
CA SER A 26 1.84 -2.35 0.10
C SER A 26 1.53 -3.84 -0.01
N GLU A 27 0.53 -4.22 -0.81
CA GLU A 27 0.25 -5.64 -1.07
C GLU A 27 1.39 -6.31 -1.83
N GLU A 28 1.92 -5.70 -2.89
CA GLU A 28 3.08 -6.21 -3.64
C GLU A 28 4.30 -6.38 -2.73
N LEU A 29 4.58 -5.38 -1.88
CA LEU A 29 5.68 -5.40 -0.93
C LEU A 29 5.54 -6.54 0.08
N SER A 30 4.31 -6.79 0.57
CA SER A 30 4.04 -7.90 1.49
C SER A 30 4.32 -9.27 0.85
N VAL A 31 3.93 -9.45 -0.41
CA VAL A 31 4.17 -10.68 -1.19
C VAL A 31 5.66 -10.89 -1.45
N LEU A 32 6.38 -9.84 -1.82
CA LEU A 32 7.83 -9.89 -2.01
C LEU A 32 8.57 -10.25 -0.72
N ARG A 33 8.15 -9.68 0.42
CA ARG A 33 8.72 -10.02 1.73
C ARG A 33 8.52 -11.49 2.08
N ASN A 34 7.31 -12.01 1.84
CA ASN A 34 7.01 -13.42 2.09
C ASN A 34 7.77 -14.37 1.15
N MET A 35 7.95 -13.99 -0.12
CA MET A 35 8.78 -14.72 -1.06
C MET A 35 10.24 -14.77 -0.58
N ASN A 36 10.80 -13.64 -0.14
CA ASN A 36 12.18 -13.58 0.35
C ASN A 36 12.38 -14.44 1.61
N LEU A 37 11.41 -14.44 2.53
CA LEU A 37 11.41 -15.34 3.70
C LEU A 37 11.38 -16.81 3.26
N ALA A 38 10.51 -17.18 2.33
CA ALA A 38 10.44 -18.55 1.82
C ALA A 38 11.73 -18.99 1.11
N VAL A 39 12.40 -18.08 0.39
CA VAL A 39 13.72 -18.34 -0.23
C VAL A 39 14.80 -18.54 0.83
N ASN A 40 14.82 -17.72 1.89
CA ASN A 40 15.76 -17.86 2.99
C ASN A 40 15.54 -19.15 3.80
N GLU A 41 14.30 -19.65 3.87
CA GLU A 41 13.95 -20.94 4.47
C GLU A 41 14.16 -22.13 3.50
N GLU A 42 14.67 -21.90 2.29
CA GLU A 42 14.84 -22.91 1.22
C GLU A 42 13.52 -23.61 0.82
N ARG A 43 12.37 -22.98 1.12
CA ARG A 43 11.03 -23.46 0.78
C ARG A 43 10.63 -22.98 -0.61
N TYR A 44 11.27 -23.56 -1.62
CA TYR A 44 11.08 -23.13 -3.02
C TYR A 44 9.65 -23.33 -3.54
N ASN A 45 8.91 -24.32 -3.03
CA ASN A 45 7.49 -24.51 -3.38
C ASN A 45 6.65 -23.31 -2.94
N ASP A 46 6.90 -22.77 -1.75
CA ASP A 46 6.17 -21.61 -1.24
C ASP A 46 6.63 -20.33 -1.93
N ALA A 47 7.94 -20.20 -2.21
CA ALA A 47 8.46 -19.08 -3.01
C ALA A 47 7.83 -19.05 -4.42
N ALA A 48 7.62 -20.21 -5.04
CA ALA A 48 6.92 -20.33 -6.32
C ALA A 48 5.45 -19.90 -6.23
N MET A 49 4.75 -20.26 -5.14
CA MET A 49 3.38 -19.81 -4.88
C MET A 49 3.30 -18.28 -4.72
N TRP A 50 4.23 -17.68 -3.97
CA TRP A 50 4.29 -16.21 -3.82
C TRP A 50 4.59 -15.50 -5.14
N LYS A 51 5.46 -16.09 -5.98
CA LYS A 51 5.73 -15.58 -7.33
C LYS A 51 4.50 -15.61 -8.23
N ASP A 52 3.70 -16.67 -8.17
CA ASP A 52 2.44 -16.75 -8.94
C ASP A 52 1.44 -15.68 -8.48
N LYS A 53 1.30 -15.50 -7.15
CA LYS A 53 0.49 -14.41 -6.58
C LYS A 53 0.97 -13.03 -7.04
N LEU A 54 2.28 -12.81 -7.10
CA LEU A 54 2.89 -11.57 -7.57
C LEU A 54 2.57 -11.30 -9.05
N MET A 55 2.62 -12.33 -9.91
CA MET A 55 2.25 -12.16 -11.33
C MET A 55 0.80 -11.76 -11.49
N ARG A 56 -0.12 -12.38 -10.75
CA ARG A 56 -1.55 -12.01 -10.79
C ARG A 56 -1.77 -10.55 -10.40
N LEU A 57 -1.11 -10.08 -9.34
CA LEU A 57 -1.20 -8.67 -8.93
C LEU A 57 -0.70 -7.70 -10.01
N ARG A 58 0.32 -8.09 -10.79
CA ARG A 58 0.85 -7.30 -11.91
C ARG A 58 -0.04 -7.34 -13.15
N GLU A 59 -0.68 -8.47 -13.42
CA GLU A 59 -1.67 -8.60 -14.48
C GLU A 59 -2.89 -7.72 -14.21
N PHE A 60 -3.35 -7.63 -12.96
CA PHE A 60 -4.43 -6.73 -12.54
C PHE A 60 -4.12 -5.23 -12.72
N LYS A 61 -2.86 -4.87 -12.94
CA LYS A 61 -2.41 -3.48 -13.15
C LYS A 61 -2.43 -3.05 -14.62
N THR A 62 -2.62 -3.98 -15.55
CA THR A 62 -2.65 -3.71 -17.02
C THR A 62 -4.10 -3.65 -17.50
#